data_AF-A0A2A4ITN2-F1
#
_entry.id   AF-A0A2A4ITN2-F1
#
_cell.length_a   1.000
_cell.length_b   1.000
_cell.length_c   1.000
_cell.angle_alpha   90.00
_cell.angle_beta   90.00
_cell.angle_gamma   90.00
#
_symmetry.space_group_name_H-M   'P 1'
#
loop_
_entity.id
_entity.type
_entity.pdbx_description
1 polymer ?
#
loop_
_entity_poly.entity_id
_entity_poly.type
_entity_poly.pdbx_seq_one_letter_code
_entity_poly.pdbx_strand_id
1 'polypeptide(L)'
;MGTPINMLSGKVCAWPITNTSGCQGDLGNPLVCNNQLHGVLFLSKDCSSPMPVPLPDVYTRVFSHRAWLNEIIGDDEPSGAATYRSGVGLVAIFALVQIVATMS
;
A
#
# COMPACT_ATOMS: atom_id res chain seq x y z
N MET A 1 28.73 10.99 -5.90
CA MET A 1 27.79 11.80 -6.70
C MET A 1 26.85 10.85 -7.40
N GLY A 2 25.53 10.96 -7.17
CA GLY A 2 24.55 10.01 -7.70
C GLY A 2 24.37 10.12 -9.21
N THR A 3 23.87 9.06 -9.84
CA THR A 3 23.49 9.08 -11.25
C THR A 3 22.18 9.86 -11.43
N PRO A 4 22.06 10.73 -12.45
CA PRO A 4 20.78 11.37 -12.76
C PRO A 4 19.71 10.33 -13.08
N ILE A 5 18.50 10.54 -12.60
CA ILE A 5 17.35 9.67 -12.86
C ILE A 5 16.42 10.38 -13.82
N ASN A 6 16.04 9.69 -14.89
CA ASN A 6 15.01 10.16 -15.80
C ASN A 6 13.64 10.09 -15.11
N MET A 7 13.05 11.26 -14.90
CA MET A 7 11.69 11.40 -14.37
C MET A 7 10.68 11.09 -15.46
N LEU A 8 10.34 9.81 -15.59
CA LEU A 8 9.28 9.34 -16.49
C LEU A 8 7.89 9.64 -15.90
N SER A 9 6.86 9.71 -16.75
CA SER A 9 5.46 10.00 -16.37
C SER A 9 4.88 9.00 -15.33
N GLY A 10 5.46 7.80 -15.24
CA GLY A 10 5.13 6.77 -14.25
C GLY A 10 5.71 6.98 -12.85
N LYS A 11 6.34 8.12 -12.57
CA LYS A 11 6.94 8.44 -11.26
C LYS A 11 6.31 9.69 -10.64
N VAL A 12 6.35 9.77 -9.31
CA VAL A 12 5.94 10.95 -8.54
C VAL A 12 6.93 11.14 -7.39
N CYS A 13 7.28 12.39 -7.11
CA CYS A 13 8.13 12.73 -5.97
C CYS A 13 7.26 13.14 -4.78
N ALA A 14 7.67 12.75 -3.58
CA ALA A 14 7.14 13.32 -2.35
C ALA A 14 8.29 13.88 -1.52
N TRP A 15 8.01 14.99 -0.84
CA TRP A 15 8.96 15.62 0.06
C TRP A 15 8.35 15.66 1.46
N PRO A 16 9.06 15.16 2.48
CA PRO A 16 8.53 15.18 3.84
C PRO A 16 8.62 16.61 4.42
N ILE A 17 7.52 17.07 5.00
CA ILE A 17 7.45 18.39 5.66
C ILE A 17 8.19 18.34 7.01
N THR A 18 8.29 17.15 7.60
CA THR A 18 9.04 16.84 8.83
C THR A 18 10.26 15.97 8.50
N ASN A 19 11.07 15.60 9.50
CA ASN A 19 12.26 14.75 9.32
C ASN A 19 11.95 13.27 9.03
N THR A 20 10.72 12.92 8.65
CA THR A 20 10.30 11.55 8.32
C THR A 20 10.29 11.35 6.81
N SER A 21 11.43 10.96 6.26
CA SER A 21 11.57 10.45 4.88
C SER A 21 11.57 8.92 4.90
N GLY A 22 11.41 8.30 3.73
CA GLY A 22 11.76 6.90 3.56
C GLY A 22 13.26 6.62 3.74
N CYS A 23 13.56 5.33 3.75
CA CYS A 23 14.89 4.74 3.70
C CYS A 23 14.95 3.69 2.59
N GLN A 24 16.14 3.26 2.18
CA GLN A 24 16.30 2.09 1.31
C GLN A 24 15.67 0.80 1.87
N GLY A 25 15.56 0.67 3.20
CA GLY A 25 14.84 -0.45 3.83
C GLY A 25 13.32 -0.40 3.65
N ASP A 26 12.77 0.75 3.27
CA ASP A 26 11.33 0.98 3.12
C ASP A 26 10.87 0.88 1.65
N LEU A 27 11.74 0.48 0.72
CA LEU A 27 11.37 0.34 -0.69
C LEU A 27 10.15 -0.58 -0.82
N GLY A 28 9.15 -0.13 -1.58
CA GLY A 28 7.84 -0.79 -1.66
C GLY A 28 6.79 -0.24 -0.69
N ASN A 29 7.13 0.65 0.25
CA ASN A 29 6.16 1.24 1.16
C ASN A 29 5.12 2.12 0.40
N PRO A 30 3.91 2.28 0.96
CA PRO A 30 2.86 3.04 0.30
C PRO A 30 2.98 4.55 0.58
N LEU A 31 2.85 5.35 -0.47
CA LEU A 31 2.53 6.77 -0.37
C LEU A 31 1.01 6.94 -0.33
N VAL A 32 0.47 7.20 0.87
CA VAL A 32 -0.97 7.38 1.09
C VAL A 32 -1.30 8.85 1.32
N CYS A 33 -2.30 9.36 0.61
CA CYS A 33 -2.85 10.69 0.82
C CYS A 33 -4.37 10.63 0.69
N ASN A 34 -5.10 11.22 1.64
CA ASN A 34 -6.57 11.17 1.71
C ASN A 34 -7.13 9.73 1.58
N ASN A 35 -6.54 8.80 2.33
CA ASN A 35 -6.91 7.37 2.33
C ASN A 35 -6.80 6.67 0.96
N GLN A 36 -6.07 7.24 0.02
CA GLN A 36 -5.82 6.64 -1.30
C GLN A 36 -4.33 6.37 -1.50
N LEU A 37 -4.02 5.28 -2.20
CA LEU A 37 -2.66 4.92 -2.57
C LEU A 37 -2.24 5.69 -3.83
N HIS A 38 -1.25 6.58 -3.69
CA HIS A 38 -0.76 7.43 -4.79
C HIS A 38 0.53 6.87 -5.40
N GLY A 39 1.35 6.19 -4.60
CA GLY A 39 2.59 5.63 -5.10
C GLY A 39 3.18 4.53 -4.22
N VAL A 40 4.18 3.86 -4.78
CA VAL A 40 4.96 2.79 -4.14
C VAL A 40 6.43 3.21 -4.16
N LEU A 41 7.11 3.21 -3.01
CA LEU A 41 8.46 3.78 -2.91
C LEU A 41 9.44 3.02 -3.80
N PHE A 42 10.13 3.76 -4.66
CA PHE A 42 11.07 3.24 -5.64
C PHE A 42 12.51 3.66 -5.34
N LEU A 43 12.70 4.88 -4.82
CA LEU A 43 14.01 5.38 -4.43
C LEU A 43 13.87 6.30 -3.23
N SER A 44 14.77 6.09 -2.28
CA SER A 44 14.97 6.97 -1.13
C SER A 44 16.45 6.97 -0.75
N LYS A 45 16.80 7.79 0.24
CA LYS A 45 18.14 7.84 0.80
C LYS A 45 18.47 6.57 1.59
N ASP A 46 19.77 6.35 1.80
CA ASP A 46 20.23 5.48 2.88
C ASP A 46 20.10 6.24 4.22
N CYS A 47 19.50 5.59 5.21
CA CYS A 47 19.32 6.18 6.54
C CYS A 47 20.53 5.95 7.46
N SER A 48 21.46 5.08 7.06
CA SER A 48 22.72 4.84 7.78
C SER A 48 23.81 5.85 7.42
N SER A 49 23.62 6.62 6.35
CA SER A 49 24.61 7.56 5.83
C SER A 49 23.98 8.93 5.58
N PRO A 50 24.58 10.03 6.10
CA PRO A 50 24.09 11.37 5.82
C PRO A 50 24.22 11.69 4.33
N MET A 51 23.10 12.04 3.70
CA MET A 51 23.11 12.51 2.32
C MET A 51 23.52 13.99 2.28
N PRO A 52 24.53 14.37 1.46
CA PRO A 52 25.02 15.74 1.39
C PRO A 52 24.05 16.72 0.71
N VAL A 53 23.08 16.21 -0.03
CA VAL A 53 22.02 16.99 -0.68
C VAL A 53 20.68 16.34 -0.35
N PRO A 54 19.70 17.06 0.21
CA PRO A 54 18.40 16.49 0.47
C PRO A 54 17.67 16.31 -0.87
N LEU A 55 17.18 15.10 -1.12
CA LEU A 55 16.46 14.73 -2.35
C LEU A 55 15.07 14.19 -1.96
N PRO A 56 14.04 14.42 -2.80
CA PRO A 56 12.73 13.84 -2.55
C PRO A 56 12.81 12.32 -2.65
N ASP A 57 11.89 11.67 -1.96
CA ASP A 57 11.59 10.28 -2.22
C ASP A 57 10.86 10.16 -3.55
N VAL A 58 11.25 9.16 -4.34
CA VAL A 58 10.65 8.90 -5.66
C VAL A 58 9.82 7.63 -5.56
N TYR A 59 8.56 7.75 -5.99
CA TYR A 59 7.58 6.68 -5.97
C TYR A 59 7.20 6.31 -7.40
N THR A 60 6.92 5.04 -7.63
CA THR A 60 6.14 4.59 -8.79
C THR A 60 4.72 5.12 -8.62
N ARG A 61 4.23 5.91 -9.57
CA ARG A 61 2.87 6.48 -9.55
C ARG A 61 1.87 5.37 -9.85
N VAL A 62 1.01 5.07 -8.88
CA VAL A 62 0.00 4.00 -8.98
C VAL A 62 -0.99 4.28 -10.10
N PHE A 63 -1.46 5.52 -10.22
CA PHE A 63 -2.44 5.92 -11.23
C PHE A 63 -1.97 5.63 -12.67
N SER A 64 -0.67 5.77 -12.96
CA SER A 64 -0.11 5.49 -14.28
C SER A 64 -0.17 4.01 -14.67
N HIS A 65 -0.39 3.11 -13.71
CA HIS A 65 -0.43 1.66 -13.90
C HIS A 65 -1.85 1.09 -13.67
N ARG A 66 -2.87 1.94 -13.56
CA ARG A 66 -4.25 1.53 -13.23
C ARG A 66 -4.83 0.52 -14.22
N ALA A 67 -4.57 0.67 -15.51
CA ALA A 67 -5.07 -0.27 -16.53
C ALA A 67 -4.55 -1.70 -16.28
N TRP A 68 -3.25 -1.84 -16.08
CA TRP A 68 -2.60 -3.11 -15.74
C TRP A 68 -3.08 -3.64 -14.39
N LEU A 69 -3.20 -2.78 -13.36
CA LEU A 69 -3.70 -3.19 -12.05
C LEU A 69 -5.12 -3.76 -12.13
N ASN A 70 -6.01 -3.11 -12.89
CA ASN A 70 -7.36 -3.57 -13.11
C ASN A 70 -7.40 -4.90 -13.89
N GLU A 71 -6.51 -5.09 -14.85
CA GLU A 71 -6.37 -6.35 -15.58
C GLU A 71 -5.98 -7.52 -14.66
N ILE A 72 -5.06 -7.28 -13.71
CA ILE A 72 -4.57 -8.32 -12.79
C ILE A 72 -5.57 -8.61 -11.66
N ILE A 73 -6.20 -7.58 -11.10
CA ILE A 73 -7.10 -7.72 -9.95
C ILE A 73 -8.49 -8.23 -10.37
N GLY A 74 -8.91 -7.96 -11.61
CA GLY A 74 -10.25 -8.27 -12.09
C GLY A 74 -11.34 -7.41 -11.43
N ASP A 75 -12.57 -7.54 -11.90
CA ASP A 75 -13.73 -6.77 -11.40
C ASP A 75 -14.40 -7.41 -10.15
N ASP A 76 -13.91 -8.56 -9.68
CA ASP A 76 -14.63 -9.44 -8.72
C ASP A 76 -14.11 -9.40 -7.26
N GLU A 77 -13.23 -8.48 -6.86
CA GLU A 77 -12.76 -8.40 -5.47
C GLU A 77 -13.15 -7.08 -4.77
N PRO A 78 -13.86 -7.12 -3.62
CA PRO A 78 -14.16 -5.94 -2.84
C PRO A 78 -12.86 -5.27 -2.42
N SER A 79 -12.66 -4.04 -2.90
CA SER A 79 -11.49 -3.22 -2.58
C SER A 79 -11.49 -2.87 -1.08
N GLY A 80 -10.81 -3.67 -0.28
CA GLY A 80 -10.59 -3.40 1.13
C GLY A 80 -10.39 -4.69 1.89
N ALA A 81 -9.16 -4.90 2.38
CA ALA A 81 -8.75 -5.91 3.35
C ALA A 81 -9.80 -7.01 3.52
N ALA A 82 -9.76 -8.02 2.63
CA ALA A 82 -10.66 -9.17 2.68
C ALA A 82 -10.63 -9.74 4.10
N THR A 83 -11.58 -9.29 4.93
CA THR A 83 -11.88 -9.87 6.22
C THR A 83 -12.64 -11.11 5.85
N TYR A 84 -11.89 -12.16 5.51
CA TYR A 84 -12.26 -13.56 5.43
C TYR A 84 -13.77 -13.79 5.62
N ARG A 85 -14.53 -13.69 4.53
CA ARG A 85 -16.00 -13.79 4.53
C ARG A 85 -16.49 -15.24 4.64
N SER A 86 -15.65 -16.17 5.10
CA SER A 86 -15.98 -17.60 5.22
C SER A 86 -16.37 -18.03 6.64
N GLY A 87 -16.27 -17.14 7.64
CA GLY A 87 -16.58 -17.48 9.04
C GLY A 87 -18.01 -17.20 9.50
N VAL A 88 -18.73 -16.25 8.87
CA VAL A 88 -20.02 -15.77 9.39
C VAL A 88 -21.11 -16.83 9.32
N GLY A 89 -21.14 -17.62 8.24
CA GLY A 89 -22.09 -18.73 8.10
C GLY A 89 -21.86 -19.81 9.17
N LEU A 90 -20.60 -20.17 9.42
CA LEU A 90 -20.25 -21.13 10.47
C LEU A 90 -20.59 -20.59 11.87
N VAL A 91 -20.25 -19.34 12.17
CA VAL A 91 -20.58 -18.70 13.46
C VAL A 91 -22.09 -18.64 13.68
N ALA A 92 -22.87 -18.30 12.65
CA ALA A 92 -24.33 -18.30 12.72
C ALA A 92 -24.88 -19.72 12.97
N ILE A 93 -24.34 -20.74 12.29
CA ILE A 93 -24.73 -22.14 12.51
C ILE A 93 -24.38 -22.60 13.92
N PHE A 94 -23.17 -22.33 14.41
CA PHE A 94 -22.77 -22.67 15.78
C PHE A 94 -23.64 -21.96 16.82
N ALA A 95 -23.95 -20.68 16.62
CA ALA A 95 -24.84 -19.93 17.50
C ALA A 95 -26.26 -20.51 17.53
N LEU A 96 -26.82 -20.87 16.36
CA LEU A 96 -28.13 -21.50 16.26
C LEU A 96 -28.14 -22.87 16.95
N VAL A 97 -27.10 -23.69 16.77
CA VAL A 97 -26.98 -25.00 17.43
C VAL A 97 -26.92 -24.85 18.96
N GLN A 98 -26.17 -23.87 19.47
CA GLN A 98 -26.10 -23.59 20.91
C GLN A 98 -27.44 -23.12 21.48
N ILE A 99 -28.19 -22.27 20.76
CA ILE A 99 -29.52 -21.83 21.17
C ILE A 99 -30.48 -23.02 21.27
N VAL A 100 -30.52 -23.88 20.25
CA VAL A 100 -31.40 -25.05 20.25
C VAL A 100 -31.03 -26.05 21.36
N ALA A 101 -29.73 -26.30 21.55
CA ALA A 101 -29.23 -27.23 22.57
C ALA A 101 -29.46 -26.76 24.01
N THR A 102 -29.53 -25.44 24.25
CA THR A 102 -29.79 -24.85 25.57
C THR A 102 -31.28 -24.65 25.87
N MET A 103 -32.15 -24.74 24.86
CA MET A 103 -33.61 -24.74 25.01
C MET A 103 -34.21 -26.16 25.13
N SER A 104 -33.36 -27.19 25.15
CA SER A 104 -33.74 -28.61 25.28
C SER A 104 -33.50 -29.14 26.68
#